data_AF-A0A6P0M0N0-F1
#
_entry.id   AF-A0A6P0M0N0-F1
#
_cell.length_a   1.000
_cell.length_b   1.000
_cell.length_c   1.000
_cell.angle_alpha   90.00
_cell.angle_beta   90.00
_cell.angle_gamma   90.00
#
_symmetry.space_group_name_H-M   'P 1'
#
loop_
_entity.id
_entity.type
_entity.pdbx_description
1 polymer ?
#
loop_
_entity_poly.entity_id
_entity_poly.type
_entity_poly.pdbx_seq_one_letter_code
_entity_poly.pdbx_strand_id
1 'polypeptide(L)'
;ATWPLICEENQTQQHTFALLQHNQWGNASIVSTWAEWIRSVLGVEPLTDPEGTFIPHHMWFKQEHLKSFKCQVSNYFQSDDHWLLLMMRSALKFGTFSEYWSYVSWVGAQAPDHLAFHPYERYGATTERFFDDGTGLFSATLRRYQSTVSQPTQESFSPSYTELESFIQAEYGSDPLPSSLSFESSPRHLKKNRENMHIEELRSRWNPRMTEVSSTH
;
A
#
# COMPACT_ATOMS: atom_id res chain seq x y z
N ALA A 1 -13.41 11.90 5.67
CA ALA A 1 -13.94 11.71 4.30
C ALA A 1 -13.14 10.59 3.63
N THR A 2 -13.81 9.60 3.05
CA THR A 2 -13.16 8.58 2.23
C THR A 2 -12.65 9.21 0.93
N TRP A 3 -11.43 8.88 0.54
CA TRP A 3 -10.82 9.45 -0.65
C TRP A 3 -11.39 8.78 -1.92
N PRO A 4 -11.69 9.56 -2.97
CA PRO A 4 -12.32 9.03 -4.17
C PRO A 4 -11.36 8.10 -4.92
N LEU A 5 -11.74 6.82 -5.04
CA LEU A 5 -11.06 5.84 -5.92
C LEU A 5 -11.29 6.15 -7.40
N ILE A 6 -12.31 6.96 -7.67
CA ILE A 6 -12.74 7.37 -9.00
C ILE A 6 -12.84 8.89 -8.96
N CYS A 7 -12.00 9.57 -9.74
CA CYS A 7 -12.09 11.00 -9.95
C CYS A 7 -12.73 11.26 -11.31
N GLU A 8 -13.69 12.18 -11.36
CA GLU A 8 -14.20 12.71 -12.63
C GLU A 8 -13.47 14.02 -12.93
N GLU A 9 -12.55 13.98 -13.88
CA GLU A 9 -11.94 15.19 -14.45
C GLU A 9 -12.29 15.25 -15.93
N ASN A 10 -12.77 16.41 -16.40
CA ASN A 10 -13.02 16.69 -17.81
C ASN A 10 -13.91 15.63 -18.52
N GLN A 11 -14.96 15.13 -17.86
CA GLN A 11 -15.86 14.07 -18.38
C GLN A 11 -15.17 12.70 -18.59
N THR A 12 -13.97 12.52 -18.05
CA THR A 12 -13.24 11.26 -18.06
C THR A 12 -13.13 10.70 -16.65
N GLN A 13 -13.45 9.42 -16.52
CA GLN A 13 -13.36 8.70 -15.27
C GLN A 13 -11.93 8.20 -15.07
N GLN A 14 -11.23 8.71 -14.06
CA GLN A 14 -9.89 8.26 -13.69
C GLN A 14 -9.94 7.35 -12.48
N HIS A 15 -9.34 6.17 -12.60
CA HIS A 15 -9.09 5.28 -11.47
C HIS A 15 -7.79 5.68 -10.80
N THR A 16 -7.87 6.14 -9.56
CA THR A 16 -6.72 6.69 -8.84
C THR A 16 -6.34 5.78 -7.67
N PHE A 17 -5.05 5.53 -7.49
CA PHE A 17 -4.50 4.86 -6.31
C PHE A 17 -3.63 5.84 -5.51
N ALA A 18 -3.26 5.48 -4.28
CA ALA A 18 -2.43 6.32 -3.42
C ALA A 18 -1.11 5.63 -3.09
N LEU A 19 -0.03 6.41 -3.06
CA LEU A 19 1.26 5.94 -2.55
C LEU A 19 1.26 6.05 -1.03
N LEU A 20 1.34 4.91 -0.35
CA LEU A 20 1.19 4.84 1.11
C LEU A 20 2.46 4.48 1.86
N GLN A 21 3.54 4.14 1.14
CA GLN A 21 4.79 3.69 1.74
C GLN A 21 5.96 4.55 1.27
N HIS A 22 6.71 5.10 2.23
CA HIS A 22 7.90 5.89 1.96
C HIS A 22 9.05 5.04 1.40
N ASN A 23 9.85 5.63 0.51
CA ASN A 23 11.01 5.03 -0.16
C ASN A 23 12.29 4.90 0.70
N GLN A 24 12.33 5.42 1.92
CA GLN A 24 13.49 5.30 2.82
C GLN A 24 13.60 3.89 3.43
N TRP A 25 12.55 3.07 3.34
CA TRP A 25 12.52 1.70 3.85
C TRP A 25 12.35 0.71 2.71
N GLY A 26 13.37 -0.15 2.54
CA GLY A 26 13.43 -1.16 1.50
C GLY A 26 14.84 -1.69 1.34
N ASN A 27 14.99 -2.90 0.83
CA ASN A 27 16.32 -3.42 0.50
C ASN A 27 16.76 -2.78 -0.83
N ALA A 28 17.67 -1.80 -0.77
CA ALA A 28 18.14 -1.06 -1.94
C ALA A 28 18.68 -1.97 -3.06
N SER A 29 19.27 -3.13 -2.72
CA SER A 29 19.72 -4.11 -3.69
C SER A 29 18.54 -4.71 -4.46
N ILE A 30 17.49 -5.12 -3.74
CA ILE A 30 16.25 -5.65 -4.35
C ILE A 30 15.57 -4.58 -5.22
N VAL A 31 15.48 -3.34 -4.74
CA VAL A 31 14.89 -2.22 -5.50
C VAL A 31 15.69 -1.95 -6.78
N SER A 32 17.02 -2.03 -6.71
CA SER A 32 17.88 -1.92 -7.90
C SER A 32 17.63 -3.03 -8.90
N THR A 33 17.46 -4.29 -8.45
CA THR A 33 17.11 -5.42 -9.31
C THR A 33 15.77 -5.18 -10.03
N TRP A 34 14.78 -4.63 -9.33
CA TRP A 34 13.50 -4.29 -9.94
C TRP A 34 13.61 -3.18 -10.99
N ALA A 35 14.40 -2.15 -10.71
CA ALA A 35 14.67 -1.07 -11.67
C ALA A 35 15.39 -1.59 -12.92
N GLU A 36 16.38 -2.46 -12.76
CA GLU A 36 17.08 -3.12 -13.87
C GLU A 36 16.14 -4.00 -14.68
N TRP A 37 15.25 -4.75 -14.02
CA TRP A 37 14.23 -5.55 -14.69
C TRP A 37 13.33 -4.68 -15.58
N ILE A 38 12.85 -3.54 -15.06
CA ILE A 38 12.00 -2.60 -15.81
C ILE A 38 12.73 -2.10 -17.05
N ARG A 39 13.97 -1.62 -16.91
CA ARG A 39 14.76 -1.14 -18.06
C ARG A 39 15.04 -2.24 -19.07
N SER A 40 15.36 -3.44 -18.61
CA SER A 40 15.79 -4.55 -19.47
C SER A 40 14.62 -5.20 -20.21
N VAL A 41 13.56 -5.56 -19.48
CA VAL A 41 12.43 -6.32 -20.03
C VAL A 41 11.43 -5.41 -20.71
N LEU A 42 11.13 -4.25 -20.11
CA LEU A 42 10.14 -3.33 -20.66
C LEU A 42 10.74 -2.29 -21.60
N GLY A 43 12.05 -2.01 -21.49
CA GLY A 43 12.68 -0.97 -22.32
C GLY A 43 12.25 0.45 -21.96
N VAL A 44 11.79 0.68 -20.72
CA VAL A 44 11.32 1.98 -20.24
C VAL A 44 12.02 2.36 -18.94
N GLU A 45 12.02 3.65 -18.59
CA GLU A 45 12.54 4.08 -17.29
C GLU A 45 11.55 3.76 -16.16
N PRO A 46 12.03 3.33 -14.98
CA PRO A 46 11.19 3.16 -13.81
C PRO A 46 10.55 4.48 -13.38
N LEU A 47 9.23 4.49 -13.24
CA LEU A 47 8.51 5.66 -12.72
C LEU A 47 8.86 5.89 -11.25
N THR A 48 9.14 7.12 -10.83
CA THR A 48 9.55 7.45 -9.45
C THR A 48 8.67 8.54 -8.85
N ASP A 49 8.55 8.49 -7.52
CA ASP A 49 7.95 9.53 -6.69
C ASP A 49 9.06 10.04 -5.75
N PRO A 50 9.10 11.35 -5.41
CA PRO A 50 10.15 11.90 -4.56
C PRO A 50 10.29 11.19 -3.22
N GLU A 51 9.17 10.76 -2.61
CA GLU A 51 9.14 10.20 -1.26
C GLU A 51 8.50 8.81 -1.19
N GLY A 52 7.65 8.48 -2.16
CA GLY A 52 6.85 7.27 -2.20
C GLY A 52 7.49 6.11 -2.95
N THR A 53 6.96 4.93 -2.67
CA THR A 53 7.21 3.72 -3.46
C THR A 53 6.00 3.38 -4.31
N PHE A 54 6.22 2.92 -5.54
CA PHE A 54 5.20 2.31 -6.39
C PHE A 54 4.96 0.83 -6.04
N ILE A 55 4.95 0.51 -4.75
CA ILE A 55 4.57 -0.80 -4.22
C ILE A 55 3.21 -0.63 -3.49
N PRO A 56 2.11 -0.38 -4.22
CA PRO A 56 0.79 -0.30 -3.62
C PRO A 56 0.32 -1.69 -3.16
N HIS A 57 -0.51 -1.70 -2.10
CA HIS A 57 -1.20 -2.91 -1.66
C HIS A 57 -2.50 -3.19 -2.44
N HIS A 58 -3.06 -2.19 -3.13
CA HIS A 58 -4.24 -2.33 -3.99
C HIS A 58 -4.11 -1.43 -5.22
N MET A 59 -4.12 -2.01 -6.42
CA MET A 59 -4.06 -1.29 -7.68
C MET A 59 -5.02 -1.91 -8.69
N TRP A 60 -5.64 -1.06 -9.52
CA TRP A 60 -6.49 -1.49 -10.62
C TRP A 60 -5.67 -1.65 -11.89
N PHE A 61 -5.69 -2.86 -12.45
CA PHE A 61 -5.02 -3.14 -13.72
C PHE A 61 -6.02 -3.09 -14.87
N LYS A 62 -5.84 -2.14 -15.79
CA LYS A 62 -6.61 -2.10 -17.04
C LYS A 62 -6.16 -3.24 -17.97
N GLN A 63 -7.12 -4.03 -18.45
CA GLN A 63 -6.83 -5.22 -19.27
C GLN A 63 -6.05 -4.90 -20.54
N GLU A 64 -6.33 -3.76 -21.19
CA GLU A 64 -5.62 -3.32 -22.40
C GLU A 64 -4.11 -3.15 -22.15
N HIS A 65 -3.73 -2.54 -21.01
CA HIS A 65 -2.33 -2.34 -20.65
C HIS A 65 -1.68 -3.64 -20.19
N LEU A 66 -2.41 -4.54 -19.55
CA LEU A 66 -1.90 -5.87 -19.22
C LEU A 66 -1.59 -6.68 -20.48
N LYS A 67 -2.43 -6.58 -21.52
CA LYS A 67 -2.18 -7.24 -22.81
C LYS A 67 -0.91 -6.69 -23.45
N SER A 68 -0.73 -5.36 -23.52
CA SER A 68 0.48 -4.77 -24.10
C SER A 68 1.73 -5.07 -23.28
N PHE A 69 1.63 -5.03 -21.95
CA PHE A 69 2.70 -5.44 -21.02
C PHE A 69 3.14 -6.88 -21.28
N LYS A 70 2.16 -7.81 -21.38
CA LYS A 70 2.44 -9.21 -21.70
C LYS A 70 3.13 -9.36 -23.07
N CYS A 71 2.66 -8.65 -24.10
CA CYS A 71 3.29 -8.67 -25.41
C CYS A 71 4.76 -8.21 -25.32
N GLN A 72 5.07 -7.18 -24.53
CA GLN A 72 6.44 -6.73 -24.34
C GLN A 72 7.31 -7.79 -23.64
N VAL A 73 6.78 -8.47 -22.62
CA VAL A 73 7.50 -9.59 -21.98
C VAL A 73 7.78 -10.71 -23.00
N SER A 74 6.79 -11.09 -23.81
CA SER A 74 6.97 -12.06 -24.90
C SER A 74 8.03 -11.63 -25.91
N ASN A 75 8.05 -10.35 -26.30
CA ASN A 75 9.03 -9.79 -27.22
C ASN A 75 10.45 -9.87 -26.65
N TYR A 76 10.65 -9.51 -25.38
CA TYR A 76 11.96 -9.60 -24.72
C TYR A 76 12.50 -11.03 -24.71
N PHE A 77 11.64 -12.02 -24.44
CA PHE A 77 12.04 -13.43 -24.47
C PHE A 77 12.02 -14.07 -25.86
N GLN A 78 11.57 -13.34 -26.89
CA GLN A 78 11.38 -13.84 -28.25
C GLN A 78 10.60 -15.16 -28.28
N SER A 79 9.51 -15.22 -27.50
CA SER A 79 8.80 -16.47 -27.24
C SER A 79 7.30 -16.23 -27.08
N ASP A 80 6.52 -17.11 -27.71
CA ASP A 80 5.05 -17.18 -27.60
C ASP A 80 4.58 -18.10 -26.46
N ASP A 81 5.51 -18.54 -25.59
CA ASP A 81 5.16 -19.38 -24.46
C ASP A 81 4.14 -18.69 -23.53
N HIS A 82 3.41 -19.51 -22.77
CA HIS A 82 2.45 -19.00 -21.80
C HIS A 82 3.11 -18.03 -20.81
N TRP A 83 2.43 -16.93 -20.50
CA TRP A 83 3.00 -15.82 -19.70
C TRP A 83 3.63 -16.30 -18.38
N LEU A 84 3.01 -17.27 -17.70
CA LEU A 84 3.54 -17.84 -16.46
C LEU A 84 4.95 -18.44 -16.65
N LEU A 85 5.19 -19.14 -17.76
CA LEU A 85 6.50 -19.70 -18.07
C LEU A 85 7.53 -18.59 -18.33
N LEU A 86 7.13 -17.53 -19.03
CA LEU A 86 7.99 -16.36 -19.25
C LEU A 86 8.34 -15.67 -17.92
N MET A 87 7.39 -15.56 -16.99
CA MET A 87 7.67 -15.00 -15.66
C MET A 87 8.53 -15.91 -14.80
N MET A 88 8.37 -17.23 -14.88
CA MET A 88 9.26 -18.17 -14.20
C MET A 88 10.69 -18.05 -14.73
N ARG A 89 10.87 -17.96 -16.07
CA ARG A 89 12.18 -17.69 -16.69
C ARG A 89 12.74 -16.34 -16.29
N SER A 90 11.88 -15.32 -16.22
CA SER A 90 12.24 -14.00 -15.74
C SER A 90 12.74 -14.02 -14.30
N ALA A 91 12.00 -14.65 -13.39
CA ALA A 91 12.43 -14.82 -12.00
C ALA A 91 13.73 -15.62 -11.89
N LEU A 92 13.93 -16.64 -12.73
CA LEU A 92 15.20 -17.38 -12.79
C LEU A 92 16.38 -16.50 -13.26
N LYS A 93 16.13 -15.61 -14.24
CA LYS A 93 17.17 -14.74 -14.83
C LYS A 93 17.52 -13.55 -13.95
N PHE A 94 16.52 -12.88 -13.37
CA PHE A 94 16.69 -11.63 -12.64
C PHE A 94 16.55 -11.78 -11.13
N GLY A 95 16.13 -12.95 -10.63
CA GLY A 95 15.88 -13.21 -9.21
C GLY A 95 14.53 -12.67 -8.71
N THR A 96 14.19 -11.42 -9.02
CA THR A 96 12.94 -10.79 -8.56
C THR A 96 12.54 -9.63 -9.48
N PHE A 97 11.26 -9.26 -9.43
CA PHE A 97 10.70 -8.08 -10.09
C PHE A 97 9.54 -7.55 -9.24
N SER A 98 9.20 -6.27 -9.39
CA SER A 98 8.03 -5.68 -8.74
C SER A 98 6.89 -5.59 -9.74
N GLU A 99 5.86 -6.42 -9.55
CA GLU A 99 4.66 -6.47 -10.41
C GLU A 99 4.01 -5.09 -10.55
N TYR A 100 3.81 -4.39 -9.43
CA TYR A 100 3.16 -3.09 -9.44
C TYR A 100 4.04 -2.01 -10.05
N TRP A 101 5.31 -1.94 -9.65
CA TRP A 101 6.20 -0.89 -10.13
C TRP A 101 6.48 -1.04 -11.63
N SER A 102 6.63 -2.29 -12.10
CA SER A 102 6.77 -2.57 -13.52
C SER A 102 5.53 -2.18 -14.32
N TYR A 103 4.34 -2.51 -13.83
CA TYR A 103 3.10 -2.12 -14.49
C TYR A 103 2.94 -0.60 -14.60
N VAL A 104 3.10 0.15 -13.50
CA VAL A 104 2.94 1.62 -13.55
C VAL A 104 4.02 2.30 -14.39
N SER A 105 5.24 1.76 -14.41
CA SER A 105 6.30 2.26 -15.29
C SER A 105 5.96 2.02 -16.76
N TRP A 106 5.38 0.86 -17.07
CA TRP A 106 4.89 0.56 -18.41
C TRP A 106 3.75 1.50 -18.82
N VAL A 107 2.71 1.64 -18.00
CA VAL A 107 1.57 2.52 -18.32
C VAL A 107 2.03 3.97 -18.42
N GLY A 108 2.88 4.44 -17.51
CA GLY A 108 3.44 5.80 -17.55
C GLY A 108 4.21 6.11 -18.83
N ALA A 109 4.85 5.10 -19.44
CA ALA A 109 5.55 5.26 -20.72
C ALA A 109 4.62 5.14 -21.94
N GLN A 110 3.64 4.24 -21.91
CA GLN A 110 2.80 3.92 -23.08
C GLN A 110 1.51 4.74 -23.17
N ALA A 111 0.93 5.10 -22.02
CA ALA A 111 -0.35 5.78 -21.90
C ALA A 111 -0.37 6.62 -20.60
N PRO A 112 0.45 7.68 -20.50
CA PRO A 112 0.57 8.48 -19.28
C PRO A 112 -0.77 9.01 -18.77
N ASP A 113 -1.68 9.41 -19.68
CA ASP A 113 -3.02 9.91 -19.34
C ASP A 113 -3.93 8.84 -18.71
N HIS A 114 -3.55 7.56 -18.79
CA HIS A 114 -4.29 6.46 -18.17
C HIS A 114 -3.80 6.13 -16.76
N LEU A 115 -2.70 6.75 -16.31
CA LEU A 115 -2.11 6.55 -15.00
C LEU A 115 -2.40 7.76 -14.10
N ALA A 116 -3.27 7.56 -13.10
CA ALA A 116 -3.54 8.54 -12.08
C ALA A 116 -3.18 7.97 -10.70
N PHE A 117 -2.41 8.74 -9.93
CA PHE A 117 -2.11 8.40 -8.55
C PHE A 117 -1.95 9.63 -7.68
N HIS A 118 -2.18 9.45 -6.40
CA HIS A 118 -1.90 10.46 -5.40
C HIS A 118 -0.48 10.28 -4.83
N PRO A 119 0.35 11.34 -4.85
CA PRO A 119 1.74 11.26 -4.39
C PRO A 119 1.83 11.01 -2.89
N TYR A 120 2.97 10.47 -2.45
CA TYR A 120 3.18 10.11 -1.05
C TYR A 120 3.04 11.32 -0.12
N GLU A 121 3.65 12.45 -0.47
CA GLU A 121 3.63 13.69 0.32
C GLU A 121 2.19 14.08 0.72
N ARG A 122 1.23 13.91 -0.20
CA ARG A 122 -0.16 14.29 0.04
C ARG A 122 -0.98 13.22 0.77
N TYR A 123 -0.66 11.93 0.57
CA TYR A 123 -1.48 10.82 1.08
C TYR A 123 -0.69 9.96 2.05
N GLY A 124 0.38 9.34 1.56
CA GLY A 124 1.22 8.48 2.37
C GLY A 124 1.82 9.15 3.60
N ALA A 125 2.05 10.47 3.62
CA ALA A 125 2.68 11.17 4.74
C ALA A 125 1.89 11.18 6.06
N THR A 126 0.59 10.83 6.04
CA THR A 126 -0.24 10.75 7.25
C THR A 126 -0.83 9.35 7.48
N THR A 127 -0.51 8.37 6.63
CA THR A 127 -0.97 6.99 6.79
C THR A 127 -0.45 6.38 8.09
N GLU A 128 -1.29 5.71 8.87
CA GLU A 128 -0.83 4.92 10.00
C GLU A 128 -0.87 3.44 9.67
N ARG A 129 0.25 2.73 9.87
CA ARG A 129 0.37 1.29 9.69
C ARG A 129 0.56 0.63 11.05
N PHE A 130 -0.15 -0.44 11.32
CA PHE A 130 -0.01 -1.14 12.60
C PHE A 130 -0.38 -2.62 12.49
N PHE A 131 0.20 -3.38 13.41
CA PHE A 131 -0.18 -4.77 13.61
C PHE A 131 -1.33 -4.85 14.61
N ASP A 132 -2.39 -5.54 14.21
CA ASP A 132 -3.48 -5.95 15.08
C ASP A 132 -4.04 -7.26 14.49
N ASP A 133 -4.45 -8.21 15.31
CA ASP A 133 -5.02 -9.50 14.87
C ASP A 133 -6.43 -9.72 15.43
N GLY A 134 -7.08 -8.63 15.87
CA GLY A 134 -8.33 -8.65 16.61
C GLY A 134 -8.14 -8.55 18.12
N THR A 135 -6.89 -8.65 18.60
CA THR A 135 -6.50 -8.51 20.01
C THR A 135 -5.54 -7.35 20.28
N GLY A 136 -5.12 -6.63 19.24
CA GLY A 136 -4.18 -5.51 19.36
C GLY A 136 -4.80 -4.26 19.99
N LEU A 137 -3.98 -3.20 20.09
CA LEU A 137 -4.36 -1.94 20.76
C LEU A 137 -5.59 -1.29 20.10
N PHE A 138 -5.68 -1.30 18.77
CA PHE A 138 -6.81 -0.73 18.05
C PHE A 138 -8.10 -1.51 18.38
N SER A 139 -8.07 -2.83 18.19
CA SER A 139 -9.22 -3.70 18.44
C SER A 139 -9.68 -3.66 19.90
N ALA A 140 -8.73 -3.65 20.85
CA ALA A 140 -9.05 -3.56 22.27
C ALA A 140 -9.70 -2.23 22.64
N THR A 141 -9.22 -1.12 22.06
CA THR A 141 -9.76 0.22 22.33
C THR A 141 -11.14 0.40 21.70
N LEU A 142 -11.33 -0.09 20.48
CA LEU A 142 -12.64 -0.13 19.82
C LEU A 142 -13.68 -0.93 20.62
N ARG A 143 -13.32 -2.11 21.16
CA ARG A 143 -14.22 -2.89 22.03
C ARG A 143 -14.64 -2.11 23.28
N ARG A 144 -13.70 -1.39 23.91
CA ARG A 144 -14.00 -0.55 25.08
C ARG A 144 -14.95 0.58 24.70
N TYR A 145 -14.69 1.27 23.59
CA TYR A 145 -15.57 2.31 23.07
C TYR A 145 -16.99 1.80 22.76
N GLN A 146 -17.11 0.63 22.12
CA GLN A 146 -18.42 0.04 21.87
C GLN A 146 -19.16 -0.33 23.16
N SER A 147 -18.45 -0.77 24.20
CA SER A 147 -19.07 -1.10 25.50
C SER A 147 -19.62 0.12 26.26
N THR A 148 -19.12 1.34 25.96
CA THR A 148 -19.61 2.58 26.56
C THR A 148 -20.75 3.22 25.76
N VAL A 149 -20.81 2.99 24.44
CA VAL A 149 -21.79 3.64 23.54
C VAL A 149 -22.96 2.72 23.18
N SER A 150 -22.77 1.40 23.20
CA SER A 150 -23.77 0.39 22.83
C SER A 150 -23.97 -0.63 23.94
N GLN A 151 -25.20 -1.16 24.12
CA GLN A 151 -25.43 -2.29 25.01
C GLN A 151 -24.65 -3.52 24.51
N PRO A 152 -24.06 -4.34 25.40
CA PRO A 152 -23.25 -5.47 25.00
C PRO A 152 -24.12 -6.53 24.31
N THR A 153 -24.13 -6.52 22.98
CA THR A 153 -24.65 -7.63 22.19
C THR A 153 -23.60 -8.73 22.19
N GLN A 154 -23.97 -9.93 22.64
CA GLN A 154 -23.14 -11.15 22.67
C GLN A 154 -22.65 -11.64 21.28
N GLU A 155 -22.91 -10.89 20.22
CA GLU A 155 -22.53 -11.28 18.86
C GLU A 155 -21.04 -11.08 18.60
N SER A 156 -20.53 -11.82 17.61
CA SER A 156 -19.15 -11.75 17.14
C SER A 156 -18.74 -10.31 16.86
N PHE A 157 -17.57 -9.91 17.36
CA PHE A 157 -17.00 -8.56 17.16
C PHE A 157 -16.84 -8.26 15.66
N SER A 158 -17.79 -7.52 15.12
CA SER A 158 -17.90 -7.16 13.71
C SER A 158 -18.50 -5.75 13.60
N PRO A 159 -17.72 -4.70 13.93
CA PRO A 159 -18.19 -3.33 13.89
C PRO A 159 -18.59 -2.92 12.46
N SER A 160 -19.71 -2.21 12.33
CA SER A 160 -20.12 -1.57 11.08
C SER A 160 -19.16 -0.42 10.72
N TYR A 161 -19.22 0.00 9.45
CA TYR A 161 -18.43 1.15 8.98
C TYR A 161 -18.73 2.43 9.78
N THR A 162 -20.00 2.70 10.10
CA THR A 162 -20.40 3.88 10.89
C THR A 162 -19.90 3.82 12.32
N GLU A 163 -19.87 2.64 12.94
CA GLU A 163 -19.28 2.46 14.28
C GLU A 163 -17.77 2.70 14.26
N LEU A 164 -17.07 2.18 13.24
CA LEU A 164 -15.63 2.44 13.05
C LEU A 164 -15.35 3.92 12.83
N GLU A 165 -16.13 4.60 11.98
CA GLU A 165 -15.98 6.03 11.73
C GLU A 165 -16.21 6.85 13.01
N SER A 166 -17.27 6.54 13.76
CA SER A 166 -17.58 7.22 15.03
C SER A 166 -16.47 7.00 16.06
N PHE A 167 -15.96 5.77 16.16
CA PHE A 167 -14.83 5.44 17.02
C PHE A 167 -13.57 6.23 16.63
N ILE A 168 -13.21 6.24 15.35
CA ILE A 168 -12.03 6.97 14.86
C ILE A 168 -12.17 8.47 15.15
N GLN A 169 -13.34 9.06 14.91
CA GLN A 169 -13.59 10.47 15.24
C GLN A 169 -13.45 10.74 16.74
N ALA A 170 -13.99 9.86 17.59
CA ALA A 170 -13.89 10.00 19.04
C ALA A 170 -12.44 9.86 19.54
N GLU A 171 -11.68 8.90 19.01
CA GLU A 171 -10.31 8.64 19.45
C GLU A 171 -9.33 9.73 18.99
N TYR A 172 -9.49 10.23 17.76
CA TYR A 172 -8.62 11.28 17.24
C TYR A 172 -9.04 12.66 17.74
N GLY A 173 -10.32 12.86 18.09
CA GLY A 173 -10.80 14.10 18.68
C GLY A 173 -10.54 15.32 17.80
N SER A 174 -9.70 16.25 18.28
CA SER A 174 -9.28 17.44 17.53
C SER A 174 -8.06 17.22 16.63
N ASP A 175 -7.37 16.07 16.76
CA ASP A 175 -6.22 15.77 15.92
C ASP A 175 -6.64 15.59 14.45
N PRO A 176 -5.79 15.99 13.49
CA PRO A 176 -6.00 15.65 12.09
C PRO A 176 -6.13 14.13 11.90
N LEU A 177 -7.16 13.70 11.16
CA LEU A 177 -7.32 12.29 10.82
C LEU A 177 -6.23 11.84 9.83
N PRO A 178 -5.72 10.60 9.99
CA PRO A 178 -4.79 10.02 9.03
C PRO A 178 -5.50 9.81 7.69
N SER A 179 -4.75 9.92 6.59
CA SER A 179 -5.29 9.65 5.25
C SER A 179 -5.79 8.21 5.10
N SER A 180 -5.16 7.27 5.79
CA SER A 180 -5.55 5.86 5.84
C SER A 180 -5.03 5.17 7.11
N LEU A 181 -5.74 4.11 7.51
CA LEU A 181 -5.32 3.15 8.54
C LEU A 181 -5.03 1.81 7.86
N SER A 182 -3.79 1.34 7.94
CA SER A 182 -3.31 0.11 7.32
C SER A 182 -3.11 -0.97 8.38
N PHE A 183 -4.05 -1.91 8.42
CA PHE A 183 -4.04 -3.05 9.34
C PHE A 183 -3.21 -4.21 8.78
N GLU A 184 -2.34 -4.78 9.62
CA GLU A 184 -1.56 -5.97 9.28
C GLU A 184 -1.72 -7.07 10.33
N SER A 185 -1.96 -8.29 9.88
CA SER A 185 -2.10 -9.47 10.76
C SER A 185 -0.89 -10.40 10.74
N SER A 186 0.25 -9.97 10.17
CA SER A 186 1.46 -10.81 10.04
C SER A 186 2.37 -10.77 11.28
N PRO A 187 2.56 -11.88 12.02
CA PRO A 187 3.41 -11.91 13.22
C PRO A 187 4.88 -11.57 12.96
N ARG A 188 5.31 -11.57 11.69
CA ARG A 188 6.66 -11.14 11.29
C ARG A 188 6.92 -9.68 11.66
N HIS A 189 5.90 -8.82 11.65
CA HIS A 189 6.03 -7.39 11.94
C HIS A 189 6.29 -7.13 13.43
N LEU A 190 5.73 -7.97 14.30
CA LEU A 190 6.01 -7.96 15.74
C LEU A 190 7.47 -8.30 16.09
N LYS A 191 8.23 -8.90 15.15
CA LYS A 191 9.64 -9.28 15.33
C LYS A 191 10.62 -8.30 14.69
N LYS A 192 10.15 -7.25 13.99
CA LYS A 192 11.03 -6.21 13.44
C LYS A 192 11.63 -5.41 14.59
N ASN A 193 12.94 -5.15 14.56
CA ASN A 193 13.55 -4.13 15.43
C ASN A 193 13.09 -2.73 15.00
N ARG A 194 13.12 -1.75 15.91
CA ARG A 194 12.69 -0.36 15.64
C ARG A 194 13.37 0.24 14.40
N GLU A 195 14.65 -0.06 14.20
CA GLU A 195 15.46 0.37 13.04
C GLU A 195 14.94 -0.17 11.70
N ASN A 196 14.16 -1.26 11.72
CA ASN A 196 13.61 -1.91 10.54
C ASN A 196 12.10 -1.67 10.38
N MET A 197 11.49 -0.85 11.25
CA MET A 197 10.09 -0.46 11.13
C MET A 197 9.94 0.64 10.08
N HIS A 198 8.87 0.58 9.31
CA HIS A 198 8.56 1.63 8.34
C HIS A 198 8.13 2.90 9.08
N ILE A 199 8.29 4.08 8.47
CA ILE A 199 7.83 5.34 9.10
C ILE A 199 6.34 5.34 9.41
N GLU A 200 5.53 4.71 8.55
CA GLU A 200 4.10 4.54 8.75
C GLU A 200 3.80 3.74 10.02
N GLU A 201 4.67 2.78 10.38
CA GLU A 201 4.59 1.99 11.62
C GLU A 201 5.06 2.81 12.83
N LEU A 202 6.13 3.59 12.68
CA LEU A 202 6.73 4.36 13.77
C LEU A 202 5.84 5.51 14.24
N ARG A 203 5.10 6.15 13.33
CA ARG A 203 4.19 7.27 13.69
C ARG A 203 2.79 6.81 14.10
N SER A 204 2.47 5.54 13.91
CA SER A 204 1.16 5.00 14.23
C SER A 204 0.90 5.05 15.73
N ARG A 205 -0.20 5.68 16.15
CA ARG A 205 -0.63 5.68 17.56
C ARG A 205 -1.03 4.30 18.04
N TRP A 206 -1.36 3.43 17.09
CA TRP A 206 -1.76 2.05 17.32
C TRP A 206 -0.57 1.09 17.47
N ASN A 207 0.66 1.60 17.36
CA ASN A 207 1.85 0.80 17.60
C ASN A 207 2.06 0.58 19.11
N PRO A 208 1.95 -0.67 19.61
CA PRO A 208 2.01 -0.95 21.05
C PRO A 208 3.37 -0.58 21.68
N ARG A 209 4.43 -0.47 20.87
CA ARG A 209 5.77 -0.10 21.36
C ARG A 209 5.93 1.40 21.58
N MET A 210 5.06 2.22 21.00
CA MET A 210 5.09 3.67 21.20
C MET A 210 4.35 4.06 22.48
N THR A 211 3.33 3.30 22.88
CA THR A 211 2.59 3.52 24.12
C THR A 211 3.41 3.30 25.40
N GLU A 212 4.42 2.43 25.38
CA GLU A 212 5.31 2.16 26.53
C GLU A 212 6.26 3.33 26.84
N VAL A 213 6.53 4.22 25.88
CA VAL A 213 7.43 5.37 26.07
C VAL A 213 6.69 6.55 26.71
N SER A 214 5.38 6.67 26.46
CA SER A 214 4.52 7.72 27.03
C SER A 214 4.10 7.49 28.47
N SER A 215 4.31 6.29 29.04
CA SER A 215 3.99 5.97 30.44
C SER A 215 5.18 6.16 31.41
N THR A 216 6.30 6.71 30.94
CA THR A 216 7.49 7.00 31.76
C THR A 216 7.81 8.50 31.93
N HIS A 217 6.83 9.38 31.71
CA HIS A 217 6.94 10.82 32.00
C HIS A 217 5.84 11.31 32.94
#